data_AF-A0A945QPH2-F1
#
_entry.id   AF-A0A945QPH2-F1
#
_cell.length_a   1.000
_cell.length_b   1.000
_cell.length_c   1.000
_cell.angle_alpha   90.00
_cell.angle_beta   90.00
_cell.angle_gamma   90.00
#
_symmetry.space_group_name_H-M   'P 1'
#
loop_
_entity.id
_entity.type
_entity.pdbx_description
1 polymer ?
#
loop_
_entity_poly.entity_id
_entity_poly.type
_entity_poly.pdbx_seq_one_letter_code
_entity_poly.pdbx_strand_id
1 'polypeptide(L)'
;KNDKMDVHHKDNNPLNNDPKNLSVTTQHYNRKEPRLREEGEQASMPDFTPDSTFASMPVFKVNQDDFVKCQNGKKKHAHWNKHIDTESDYGKKIHGYAKKNPKKSIIVQDDKSGHMVYLKKYSQLEK
;
A
#
# COMPACT_ATOMS: atom_id res chain seq x y z
N LYS A 1 -13.01 30.59 -22.65
CA LYS A 1 -12.64 29.71 -21.53
C LYS A 1 -11.92 30.59 -20.51
N ASN A 2 -12.64 31.12 -19.54
CA ASN A 2 -12.00 31.79 -18.42
C ASN A 2 -11.64 30.71 -17.42
N ASP A 3 -10.39 30.26 -17.44
CA ASP A 3 -9.86 29.48 -16.33
C ASP A 3 -9.96 30.39 -15.10
N LYS A 4 -10.78 29.98 -14.12
CA LYS A 4 -10.93 30.74 -12.89
C LYS A 4 -9.57 30.72 -12.19
N MET A 5 -8.84 31.82 -12.28
CA MET A 5 -7.56 32.01 -11.60
C MET A 5 -7.80 32.36 -10.13
N ASP A 6 -6.84 32.03 -9.28
CA ASP A 6 -6.89 32.24 -7.84
C ASP A 6 -5.47 32.43 -7.28
N VAL A 7 -5.35 33.08 -6.13
CA VAL A 7 -4.06 33.41 -5.50
C VAL A 7 -3.58 32.24 -4.64
N HIS A 8 -2.38 31.75 -4.92
CA HIS A 8 -1.74 30.65 -4.21
C HIS A 8 -0.60 31.14 -3.32
N HIS A 9 -0.57 30.68 -2.07
CA HIS A 9 0.53 30.90 -1.12
C HIS A 9 1.41 29.65 -1.11
N LYS A 10 2.66 29.75 -1.59
CA LYS A 10 3.56 28.60 -1.76
C LYS A 10 3.89 27.89 -0.45
N ASP A 11 3.93 28.65 0.64
CA ASP A 11 4.19 28.17 2.00
C ASP A 11 2.94 27.70 2.77
N ASN A 12 1.74 27.76 2.16
CA ASN A 12 0.46 27.46 2.80
C ASN A 12 0.14 28.33 4.04
N ASN A 13 0.75 29.51 4.18
CA ASN A 13 0.42 30.46 5.22
C ASN A 13 -0.41 31.62 4.64
N PRO A 14 -1.73 31.69 4.93
CA PRO A 14 -2.59 32.75 4.40
C PRO A 14 -2.28 34.15 4.95
N LEU A 15 -1.41 34.26 5.97
CA LEU A 15 -0.96 35.54 6.51
C LEU A 15 0.36 36.03 5.87
N ASN A 16 1.03 35.21 5.05
CA ASN A 16 2.27 35.59 4.38
C ASN A 16 2.00 36.25 3.01
N ASN A 17 1.83 37.58 3.04
CA ASN A 17 1.55 38.41 1.87
C ASN A 17 2.79 38.82 1.05
N ASP A 18 3.96 38.21 1.29
CA ASP A 18 5.15 38.54 0.49
C ASP A 18 4.92 38.22 -1.00
N PRO A 19 5.12 39.17 -1.94
CA PRO A 19 4.86 38.95 -3.36
C PRO A 19 5.61 37.76 -3.96
N LYS A 20 6.75 37.38 -3.38
CA LYS A 20 7.56 36.22 -3.79
C LYS A 20 6.90 34.88 -3.39
N ASN A 21 6.08 34.90 -2.34
CA ASN A 21 5.32 33.76 -1.81
C ASN A 21 3.96 33.59 -2.50
N LEU A 22 3.45 34.64 -3.15
CA LEU A 22 2.19 34.63 -3.89
C LEU A 22 2.40 34.19 -5.36
N SER A 23 1.44 33.46 -5.92
CA SER A 23 1.41 33.14 -7.36
C SER A 23 -0.03 33.03 -7.87
N VAL A 24 -0.29 33.49 -9.09
CA VAL A 24 -1.63 33.40 -9.71
C VAL A 24 -1.69 32.12 -10.52
N THR A 25 -2.57 31.22 -10.11
CA THR A 25 -2.66 29.86 -10.65
C THR A 25 -4.13 29.48 -10.87
N THR A 26 -4.42 28.38 -11.57
CA THR A 26 -5.81 27.93 -11.75
C THR A 26 -6.43 27.45 -10.43
N GLN A 27 -7.72 27.73 -10.21
CA GLN A 27 -8.49 27.22 -9.07
C GLN A 27 -8.39 25.70 -8.91
N HIS A 28 -8.31 24.96 -10.02
CA HIS A 28 -8.18 23.51 -10.00
C HIS A 28 -6.86 23.07 -9.36
N TYR A 29 -5.76 23.73 -9.71
CA TYR A 29 -4.47 23.48 -9.08
C TYR A 29 -4.48 23.87 -7.59
N ASN A 30 -5.00 25.05 -7.21
CA ASN A 30 -5.06 25.48 -5.80
C ASN A 30 -5.83 24.50 -4.91
N ARG A 31 -6.90 23.90 -5.42
CA ARG A 31 -7.66 22.88 -4.69
C ARG A 31 -6.98 21.51 -4.69
N LYS A 32 -6.04 21.23 -5.59
CA LYS A 32 -5.38 19.93 -5.73
C LYS A 32 -4.02 19.87 -5.02
N GLU A 33 -3.26 20.96 -5.06
CA GLU A 33 -1.90 21.08 -4.52
C GLU A 33 -1.79 20.63 -3.05
N PRO A 34 -2.70 21.00 -2.12
CA PRO A 34 -2.58 20.58 -0.73
C PRO A 34 -2.59 19.06 -0.54
N ARG A 35 -3.24 18.31 -1.44
CA ARG A 35 -3.28 16.83 -1.39
C ARG A 35 -2.11 16.16 -2.10
N LEU A 36 -1.38 16.91 -2.92
CA LEU A 36 -0.25 16.41 -3.71
C LEU A 36 1.09 16.68 -3.04
N ARG A 37 1.11 17.46 -1.96
CA ARG A 37 2.33 17.75 -1.21
C ARG A 37 2.90 16.46 -0.65
N GLU A 38 4.20 16.27 -0.82
CA GLU A 38 4.93 15.24 -0.08
C GLU A 38 4.94 15.66 1.39
N GLU A 39 4.25 14.92 2.25
CA GLU A 39 4.31 15.17 3.68
C GLU A 39 5.74 14.94 4.18
N GLY A 40 6.27 15.89 4.95
CA GLY A 40 7.62 15.84 5.51
C GLY A 40 7.82 14.61 6.39
N GLU A 41 9.02 14.04 6.30
CA GLU A 41 9.45 12.80 6.95
C GLU A 41 8.49 11.64 6.75
N GLN A 42 8.62 11.00 5.59
CA GLN A 42 8.10 9.67 5.36
C GLN A 42 8.61 8.75 6.47
N ALA A 43 7.72 8.39 7.42
CA ALA A 43 7.94 7.26 8.30
C ALA A 43 8.46 6.11 7.43
N SER A 44 9.64 5.57 7.79
CA SER A 44 10.36 4.57 7.01
C SER A 44 9.35 3.54 6.47
N MET A 45 9.15 3.55 5.15
CA MET A 45 8.16 2.70 4.50
C MET A 45 8.29 1.27 5.04
N PRO A 46 7.20 0.63 5.50
CA PRO A 46 7.30 -0.72 6.03
C PRO A 46 7.90 -1.63 4.96
N ASP A 47 8.92 -2.38 5.34
CA ASP A 47 9.63 -3.26 4.43
C ASP A 47 8.71 -4.44 4.03
N PHE A 48 8.23 -4.39 2.78
CA PHE A 48 7.34 -5.41 2.22
C PHE A 48 8.11 -6.56 1.58
N THR A 49 9.42 -6.69 1.79
CA THR A 49 10.23 -7.77 1.22
C THR A 49 9.80 -9.13 1.77
N PRO A 50 9.72 -10.18 0.94
CA PRO A 50 9.43 -11.52 1.45
C PRO A 50 10.62 -12.05 2.27
N ASP A 51 10.34 -12.88 3.28
CA ASP A 51 11.38 -13.44 4.15
C ASP A 51 12.20 -14.52 3.45
N SER A 52 11.62 -15.20 2.46
CA SER A 52 12.29 -16.21 1.65
C SER A 52 11.62 -16.32 0.27
N THR A 53 12.22 -17.11 -0.61
CA THR A 53 11.66 -17.46 -1.92
C THR A 53 11.63 -18.97 -2.08
N PHE A 54 10.49 -19.53 -2.48
CA PHE A 54 10.32 -20.95 -2.77
C PHE A 54 9.75 -21.11 -4.17
N ALA A 55 10.41 -21.89 -5.03
CA ALA A 55 10.00 -22.08 -6.43
C ALA A 55 9.68 -20.75 -7.16
N SER A 56 10.56 -19.76 -6.98
CA SER A 56 10.40 -18.38 -7.51
C SER A 56 9.18 -17.61 -6.98
N MET A 57 8.52 -18.10 -5.93
CA MET A 57 7.40 -17.44 -5.27
C MET A 57 7.83 -16.87 -3.90
N PRO A 58 7.34 -15.68 -3.55
CA PRO A 58 7.64 -15.06 -2.25
C PRO A 58 6.98 -15.84 -1.11
N VAL A 59 7.76 -16.11 -0.07
CA VAL A 59 7.33 -16.75 1.18
C VAL A 59 7.39 -15.73 2.32
N PHE A 60 6.28 -15.58 3.04
CA PHE A 60 6.18 -14.78 4.26
C PHE A 60 6.03 -15.71 5.46
N LYS A 61 6.90 -15.55 6.46
CA LYS A 61 6.80 -16.29 7.71
C LYS A 61 5.84 -15.56 8.64
N VAL A 62 4.92 -16.28 9.25
CA VAL A 62 3.92 -15.73 10.16
C VAL A 62 3.79 -16.60 11.40
N ASN A 63 3.17 -16.05 12.44
CA ASN A 63 2.80 -16.83 13.63
C ASN A 63 1.65 -17.81 13.32
N GLN A 64 1.46 -18.78 14.22
CA GLN A 64 0.42 -19.79 14.12
C GLN A 64 -1.00 -19.20 14.02
N ASP A 65 -1.31 -18.15 14.77
CA ASP A 65 -2.67 -17.59 14.82
C ASP A 65 -3.06 -16.91 13.49
N ASP A 66 -2.12 -16.20 12.86
CA ASP A 66 -2.29 -15.59 11.54
C ASP A 66 -2.23 -16.67 10.44
N PHE A 67 -1.43 -17.72 10.61
CA PHE A 67 -1.37 -18.85 9.67
C PHE A 67 -2.73 -19.53 9.52
N VAL A 68 -3.44 -19.77 10.63
CA VAL A 68 -4.77 -20.41 10.62
C VAL A 68 -5.78 -19.59 9.80
N LYS A 69 -5.73 -18.26 9.86
CA LYS A 69 -6.58 -17.37 9.04
C LYS A 69 -6.24 -17.47 7.55
N CYS A 70 -4.98 -17.72 7.22
CA CYS A 70 -4.48 -17.81 5.84
C CYS A 70 -4.83 -19.13 5.15
N GLN A 71 -5.15 -20.21 5.88
CA GLN A 71 -5.30 -21.57 5.33
C GLN A 71 -6.28 -21.66 4.16
N ASN A 72 -7.39 -20.92 4.23
CA ASN A 72 -8.43 -20.96 3.21
C ASN A 72 -8.10 -20.16 1.94
N GLY A 73 -6.95 -19.48 1.90
CA GLY A 73 -6.51 -18.67 0.77
C GLY A 73 -7.42 -17.48 0.46
N LYS A 74 -6.84 -16.41 -0.06
CA LYS A 74 -7.51 -15.22 -0.55
C LYS A 74 -8.20 -15.52 -1.88
N LYS A 75 -9.53 -15.60 -1.87
CA LYS A 75 -10.35 -15.77 -3.09
C LYS A 75 -10.36 -14.51 -3.94
N LYS A 76 -10.51 -14.64 -5.27
CA LYS A 76 -10.66 -13.47 -6.18
C LYS A 76 -11.78 -12.54 -5.67
N HIS A 77 -11.55 -11.23 -5.73
CA HIS A 77 -12.46 -10.18 -5.22
C HIS A 77 -12.81 -10.17 -3.72
N ALA A 78 -12.50 -11.21 -2.95
CA ALA A 78 -12.68 -11.17 -1.49
C ALA A 78 -11.84 -10.09 -0.82
N HIS A 79 -12.35 -9.50 0.26
CA HIS A 79 -11.63 -8.56 1.10
C HIS A 79 -10.45 -9.24 1.82
N TRP A 80 -9.34 -8.51 1.97
CA TRP A 80 -8.12 -9.02 2.61
C TRP A 80 -8.30 -9.34 4.08
N ASN A 81 -9.04 -8.50 4.83
CA ASN A 81 -9.31 -8.69 6.26
C ASN A 81 -10.00 -10.02 6.60
N LYS A 82 -10.60 -10.71 5.61
CA LYS A 82 -11.19 -12.04 5.81
C LYS A 82 -10.14 -13.15 5.91
N HIS A 83 -8.94 -12.91 5.38
CA HIS A 83 -7.90 -13.93 5.20
C HIS A 83 -6.59 -13.60 5.91
N ILE A 84 -6.36 -12.33 6.23
CA ILE A 84 -5.22 -11.85 7.01
C ILE A 84 -5.67 -10.72 7.94
N ASP A 85 -4.96 -10.53 9.04
CA ASP A 85 -5.15 -9.35 9.90
C ASP A 85 -4.37 -8.16 9.34
N THR A 86 -5.03 -7.21 8.69
CA THR A 86 -4.35 -6.06 8.05
C THR A 86 -3.76 -5.06 9.04
N GLU A 87 -4.07 -5.17 10.33
CA GLU A 87 -3.52 -4.29 11.36
C GLU A 87 -2.26 -4.88 12.00
N SER A 88 -2.11 -6.21 11.96
CA SER A 88 -0.90 -6.94 12.35
C SER A 88 0.30 -6.57 11.46
N ASP A 89 1.50 -6.59 12.04
CA ASP A 89 2.75 -6.30 11.33
C ASP A 89 2.94 -7.23 10.12
N TYR A 90 2.65 -8.52 10.28
CA TYR A 90 2.71 -9.51 9.19
C TYR A 90 1.67 -9.25 8.11
N GLY A 91 0.44 -8.90 8.49
CA GLY A 91 -0.61 -8.64 7.51
C GLY A 91 -0.41 -7.34 6.75
N LYS A 92 0.12 -6.29 7.39
CA LYS A 92 0.58 -5.07 6.70
C LYS A 92 1.66 -5.39 5.67
N LYS A 93 2.63 -6.23 6.06
CA LYS A 93 3.72 -6.69 5.18
C LYS A 93 3.19 -7.42 3.94
N ILE A 94 2.37 -8.45 4.15
CA ILE A 94 1.78 -9.26 3.08
C ILE A 94 0.85 -8.42 2.18
N HIS A 95 -0.03 -7.62 2.77
CA HIS A 95 -0.99 -6.79 2.04
C HIS A 95 -0.28 -5.72 1.19
N GLY A 96 0.72 -5.05 1.75
CA GLY A 96 1.53 -4.07 1.04
C GLY A 96 2.29 -4.69 -0.14
N TYR A 97 2.89 -5.87 0.06
CA TYR A 97 3.52 -6.62 -1.04
C TYR A 97 2.52 -6.95 -2.14
N ALA A 98 1.33 -7.45 -1.78
CA ALA A 98 0.32 -7.86 -2.73
C ALA A 98 -0.23 -6.69 -3.56
N LYS A 99 -0.39 -5.51 -2.94
CA LYS A 99 -0.82 -4.28 -3.63
C LYS A 99 0.21 -3.82 -4.66
N LYS A 100 1.51 -3.92 -4.34
CA LYS A 100 2.62 -3.63 -5.27
C LYS A 100 2.78 -4.70 -6.36
N ASN A 101 2.41 -5.95 -6.07
CA ASN A 101 2.61 -7.10 -6.96
C ASN A 101 1.29 -7.86 -7.25
N PRO A 102 0.31 -7.24 -7.94
CA PRO A 102 -1.02 -7.83 -8.12
C PRO A 102 -1.00 -9.15 -8.94
N LYS A 103 0.01 -9.34 -9.80
CA LYS A 103 0.18 -10.53 -10.66
C LYS A 103 1.12 -11.58 -10.07
N LYS A 104 1.51 -11.48 -8.79
CA LYS A 104 2.32 -12.51 -8.13
C LYS A 104 1.48 -13.37 -7.19
N SER A 105 1.86 -14.64 -7.11
CA SER A 105 1.38 -15.55 -6.07
C SER A 105 2.09 -15.26 -4.75
N ILE A 106 1.47 -15.62 -3.64
CA ILE A 106 2.01 -15.42 -2.29
C ILE A 106 1.84 -16.71 -1.51
N ILE A 107 2.94 -17.16 -0.91
CA ILE A 107 3.00 -18.30 0.00
C ILE A 107 3.17 -17.76 1.43
N VAL A 108 2.45 -18.35 2.37
CA VAL A 108 2.59 -18.08 3.80
C VAL A 108 3.11 -19.34 4.47
N GLN A 109 4.12 -19.19 5.32
CA GLN A 109 4.74 -20.27 6.08
C GLN A 109 4.51 -20.05 7.58
N ASP A 110 4.08 -21.07 8.29
CA ASP A 110 4.02 -21.08 9.74
C ASP A 110 5.43 -21.19 10.35
N ASP A 111 5.73 -20.38 11.37
CA ASP A 111 7.05 -20.31 11.99
C ASP A 111 7.44 -21.58 12.77
N LYS A 112 6.48 -22.23 13.42
CA LYS A 112 6.70 -23.40 14.29
C LYS A 112 6.65 -24.73 13.55
N SER A 113 5.60 -24.95 12.77
CA SER A 113 5.38 -26.21 12.07
C SER A 113 6.08 -26.28 10.71
N GLY A 114 6.44 -25.11 10.14
CA GLY A 114 6.99 -25.02 8.80
C GLY A 114 5.99 -25.29 7.68
N HIS A 115 4.71 -25.53 7.99
CA HIS A 115 3.66 -25.73 7.00
C HIS A 115 3.50 -24.50 6.11
N MET A 116 3.27 -24.73 4.82
CA MET A 116 3.13 -23.67 3.81
C MET A 116 1.77 -23.75 3.13
N VAL A 117 1.15 -22.59 2.93
CA VAL A 117 -0.12 -22.48 2.20
C VAL A 117 -0.07 -21.38 1.15
N TYR A 118 -0.78 -21.59 0.05
CA TYR A 118 -1.03 -20.54 -0.92
C TYR A 118 -2.06 -19.54 -0.38
N LEU A 119 -1.58 -18.41 0.13
CA LEU A 119 -2.48 -17.31 0.49
C LEU A 119 -3.09 -16.67 -0.76
N LYS A 120 -2.34 -16.50 -1.83
CA LYS A 120 -2.89 -15.97 -3.09
C LYS A 120 -2.27 -16.72 -4.25
N LYS A 121 -3.12 -17.35 -5.06
CA LYS A 121 -2.70 -17.97 -6.32
C LYS A 121 -2.99 -17.01 -7.46
N TYR A 122 -1.98 -16.67 -8.23
CA TYR A 122 -2.15 -16.06 -9.55
C TYR A 122 -1.97 -17.15 -10.60
N SER A 123 -3.02 -17.41 -11.39
CA SER A 123 -2.95 -18.27 -12.56
C SER A 123 -3.02 -17.41 -13.80
N GLN A 124 -2.05 -17.53 -14.70
CA GLN A 124 -2.07 -16.85 -16.00
C GLN A 124 -3.15 -17.43 -16.94
N LEU A 125 -3.67 -18.62 -16.63
CA LEU A 125 -4.62 -19.38 -17.45
C LEU A 125 -6.08 -18.97 -17.28
N GLU A 126 -6.43 -18.13 -16.28
CA GLU A 126 -7.81 -17.67 -16.04
C GLU A 126 -8.13 -16.36 -16.80
N LYS A 127 -7.80 -16.32 -18.10
CA LYS A 127 -8.20 -15.23 -19.00
C LYS A 127 -9.40 -15.62 -19.83
#